data_AF-A0A7X9GSU5-F1
#
_entry.id   AF-A0A7X9GSU5-F1
#
_cell.length_a   1.000
_cell.length_b   1.000
_cell.length_c   1.000
_cell.angle_alpha   90.00
_cell.angle_beta   90.00
_cell.angle_gamma   90.00
#
_symmetry.space_group_name_H-M   'P 1'
#
loop_
_entity.id
_entity.type
_entity.pdbx_description
1 polymer ?
#
loop_
_entity_poly.entity_id
_entity_poly.type
_entity_poly.pdbx_seq_one_letter_code
_entity_poly.pdbx_strand_id
1 'polypeptide(L)'
;LVISVLVTLRYKPEIFHNLICPFAPLQKAFGRFARYSKKVDKDACTGCKLCENVCPSHAIAVSSEDKKANINTTLCFQCTNCQQVCAKNAIEYGRHRK
;
A
#
# COMPACT_ATOMS: atom_id res chain seq x y z
N LEU A 1 -13.34 19.97 -17.89
CA LEU A 1 -12.16 20.64 -17.29
C LEU A 1 -12.44 21.19 -15.90
N VAL A 2 -13.36 22.14 -15.71
CA VAL A 2 -13.67 22.71 -14.38
C VAL A 2 -14.12 21.63 -13.38
N ILE A 3 -15.08 20.78 -13.77
CA ILE A 3 -15.56 19.67 -12.92
C ILE A 3 -14.42 18.72 -12.57
N SER A 4 -13.59 18.35 -13.55
CA SER A 4 -12.43 17.47 -13.36
C SER A 4 -11.43 18.05 -12.35
N VAL A 5 -11.09 19.34 -12.48
CA VAL A 5 -10.19 20.05 -11.56
C VAL A 5 -10.78 20.13 -10.15
N LEU A 6 -12.08 20.44 -10.04
CA LEU A 6 -12.77 20.47 -8.74
C LEU A 6 -12.79 19.10 -8.07
N VAL A 7 -13.02 18.02 -8.84
CA VAL A 7 -12.96 16.64 -8.33
C VAL A 7 -11.55 16.29 -7.85
N THR A 8 -10.51 16.59 -8.63
CA THR A 8 -9.12 16.31 -8.24
C THR A 8 -8.67 17.11 -7.01
N LEU A 9 -9.12 18.37 -6.86
CA LEU A 9 -8.82 19.19 -5.69
C LEU A 9 -9.62 18.75 -4.46
N ARG A 10 -10.80 18.14 -4.65
CA ARG A 10 -11.72 17.77 -3.56
C ARG A 10 -11.52 16.36 -3.02
N TYR A 11 -11.07 15.42 -3.86
CA TYR A 11 -10.92 14.02 -3.52
C TYR A 11 -9.45 13.60 -3.65
N LYS A 12 -8.92 13.05 -2.56
CA LYS A 12 -7.59 12.46 -2.60
C LYS A 12 -7.60 11.16 -3.44
N PRO A 13 -6.50 10.82 -4.13
CA PRO A 13 -6.43 9.68 -5.06
C PRO A 13 -6.88 8.34 -4.47
N GLU A 14 -6.70 8.15 -3.16
CA GLU A 14 -7.09 6.94 -2.46
C GLU A 14 -8.60 6.71 -2.42
N ILE A 15 -9.43 7.77 -2.46
CA ILE A 15 -10.89 7.64 -2.49
C ILE A 15 -11.32 7.01 -3.81
N PHE A 16 -10.66 7.37 -4.91
CA PHE A 16 -10.95 6.77 -6.21
C PHE A 16 -10.66 5.28 -6.20
N HIS A 17 -9.48 4.88 -5.74
CA HIS A 17 -9.05 3.48 -5.81
C HIS A 17 -9.61 2.58 -4.71
N ASN A 18 -10.01 3.12 -3.56
CA ASN A 18 -10.56 2.33 -2.45
C ASN A 18 -12.09 2.30 -2.38
N LEU A 19 -12.78 3.28 -3.00
CA LEU A 19 -14.22 3.47 -2.85
C LEU A 19 -14.99 3.64 -4.18
N ILE A 20 -14.49 4.46 -5.12
CA ILE A 20 -15.24 4.81 -6.35
C ILE A 20 -15.00 3.79 -7.48
N CYS A 21 -13.83 3.15 -7.51
CA CYS A 21 -13.49 2.19 -8.54
C CYS A 21 -14.34 0.91 -8.40
N PRO A 22 -15.13 0.51 -9.41
CA PRO A 22 -15.95 -0.69 -9.35
C PRO A 22 -15.12 -1.98 -9.30
N PHE A 23 -13.82 -1.91 -9.63
CA PHE A 23 -12.87 -3.02 -9.48
C PHE A 23 -12.32 -3.14 -8.05
N ALA A 24 -12.53 -2.16 -7.17
CA ALA A 24 -12.01 -2.20 -5.80
C ALA A 24 -12.57 -3.37 -4.96
N PRO A 25 -13.89 -3.68 -4.98
CA PRO A 25 -14.44 -4.85 -4.28
C PRO A 25 -13.85 -6.16 -4.80
N LEU A 26 -13.68 -6.26 -6.12
CA LEU A 26 -13.10 -7.42 -6.79
C LEU A 26 -11.64 -7.61 -6.35
N GLN A 27 -10.85 -6.54 -6.33
CA GLN A 27 -9.46 -6.58 -5.89
C GLN A 27 -9.33 -6.90 -4.41
N LYS A 28 -10.19 -6.37 -3.54
CA LYS A 28 -10.21 -6.74 -2.11
C LYS A 28 -10.52 -8.23 -1.93
N ALA A 29 -11.48 -8.77 -2.68
CA ALA A 29 -11.83 -10.18 -2.63
C ALA A 29 -10.63 -11.07 -3.03
N PHE A 30 -9.97 -10.79 -4.14
CA PHE A 30 -8.81 -11.58 -4.59
C PHE A 30 -7.55 -11.33 -3.75
N GLY A 31 -7.33 -10.11 -3.28
CA GLY A 31 -6.20 -9.74 -2.42
C GLY A 31 -6.18 -10.51 -1.10
N ARG A 32 -7.36 -10.79 -0.52
CA ARG A 32 -7.49 -11.61 0.69
C ARG A 32 -6.97 -13.04 0.52
N PHE A 33 -7.06 -13.58 -0.69
CA PHE A 33 -6.64 -14.95 -1.02
C PHE A 33 -5.30 -15.00 -1.75
N ALA A 34 -4.61 -13.86 -1.88
CA ALA A 34 -3.34 -13.79 -2.61
C ALA A 34 -2.26 -14.65 -1.92
N ARG A 35 -1.75 -15.65 -2.65
CA ARG A 35 -0.64 -16.50 -2.19
C ARG A 35 0.71 -15.77 -2.22
N TYR A 36 0.83 -14.70 -2.99
CA TYR A 36 2.03 -13.87 -3.11
C TYR A 36 1.70 -12.40 -2.86
N SER A 37 2.54 -11.71 -2.11
CA SER A 37 2.36 -10.30 -1.77
C SER A 37 3.69 -9.62 -1.47
N LYS A 38 3.67 -8.28 -1.38
CA LYS A 38 4.76 -7.56 -0.72
C LYS A 38 4.79 -7.92 0.77
N LYS A 39 5.99 -8.05 1.30
CA LYS A 39 6.30 -8.33 2.70
C LYS A 39 7.37 -7.37 3.19
N VAL A 40 7.37 -7.15 4.50
CA VAL A 40 8.38 -6.35 5.18
C VAL A 40 9.28 -7.29 5.98
N ASP A 41 10.57 -7.26 5.70
CA ASP A 41 11.59 -7.79 6.60
C ASP A 41 11.64 -6.88 7.83
N LYS A 42 11.24 -7.43 8.97
CA LYS A 42 11.15 -6.69 10.24
C LYS A 42 12.54 -6.40 10.80
N ASP A 43 13.55 -7.20 10.51
CA ASP A 43 14.91 -6.99 11.02
C ASP A 43 15.60 -5.86 10.26
N ALA A 44 15.42 -5.82 8.94
CA ALA A 44 15.96 -4.74 8.09
C ALA A 44 15.17 -3.42 8.18
N CYS A 45 13.89 -3.46 8.57
CA CYS A 45 13.04 -2.26 8.61
C CYS A 45 13.41 -1.31 9.77
N THR A 46 13.64 -0.04 9.44
CA THR A 46 14.01 1.00 10.42
C THR A 46 12.84 1.88 10.89
N GLY A 47 11.65 1.71 10.32
CA GLY A 47 10.48 2.52 10.68
C GLY A 47 10.49 3.96 10.16
N CYS A 48 11.28 4.27 9.12
CA CYS A 48 11.43 5.63 8.58
C CYS A 48 10.19 6.25 7.90
N LYS A 49 9.08 5.49 7.77
CA LYS A 49 7.79 5.91 7.19
C LYS A 49 7.80 6.35 5.71
N LEU A 50 8.93 6.29 5.01
CA LEU A 50 8.96 6.63 3.57
C LEU A 50 8.00 5.78 2.74
N CYS A 51 7.93 4.47 2.99
CA CYS A 51 7.03 3.55 2.30
C CYS A 51 5.53 3.84 2.57
N GLU A 52 5.20 4.31 3.76
CA GLU A 52 3.84 4.74 4.13
C GLU A 52 3.44 5.99 3.34
N ASN A 53 4.33 6.98 3.27
CA ASN A 53 4.09 8.25 2.59
C ASN A 53 3.89 8.09 1.06
N VAL A 54 4.60 7.17 0.42
CA VAL A 54 4.50 6.97 -1.03
C VAL A 54 3.45 5.94 -1.45
N CYS A 55 2.73 5.33 -0.51
CA CYS A 55 1.73 4.32 -0.82
C CYS A 55 0.42 4.98 -1.29
N PRO A 56 0.08 4.93 -2.59
CA PRO A 56 -1.09 5.64 -3.11
C PRO A 56 -2.41 5.05 -2.62
N SER A 57 -2.40 3.80 -2.15
CA SER A 57 -3.58 3.10 -1.64
C SER A 57 -3.72 3.16 -0.13
N HIS A 58 -2.74 3.76 0.57
CA HIS A 58 -2.60 3.69 2.02
C HIS A 58 -2.67 2.25 2.57
N ALA A 59 -2.11 1.29 1.82
CA ALA A 59 -2.01 -0.10 2.26
C ALA A 59 -0.92 -0.33 3.32
N ILE A 60 -0.06 0.65 3.60
CA ILE A 60 1.10 0.50 4.49
C ILE A 60 0.91 1.38 5.72
N ALA A 61 1.15 0.81 6.89
CA ALA A 61 1.19 1.53 8.17
C ALA A 61 2.42 1.11 8.96
N VAL A 62 3.18 2.08 9.48
CA VAL A 62 4.29 1.87 10.40
C VAL A 62 3.76 1.98 11.83
N SER A 63 3.85 0.89 12.60
CA SER A 63 3.40 0.92 13.99
C SER A 63 4.29 1.83 14.83
N SER A 64 3.66 2.60 15.71
CA SER A 64 4.35 3.48 16.65
C SER A 64 5.04 2.71 17.78
N GLU A 65 4.63 1.46 18.03
CA GLU A 65 5.13 0.63 19.13
C GLU A 65 6.41 -0.11 18.72
N ASP A 66 6.38 -0.86 17.62
CA ASP A 66 7.52 -1.68 17.16
C ASP A 66 8.41 -0.97 16.12
N LYS A 67 7.98 0.21 15.63
CA LYS A 67 8.61 0.96 14.53
C LYS A 67 8.78 0.12 13.25
N LYS A 68 7.85 -0.77 12.94
CA LYS A 68 7.90 -1.61 11.74
C LYS A 68 6.72 -1.37 10.82
N ALA A 69 7.00 -1.39 9.52
CA ALA A 69 5.96 -1.30 8.49
C ALA A 69 5.14 -2.59 8.41
N ASN A 70 3.83 -2.46 8.24
CA ASN A 70 2.87 -3.53 7.99
C ASN A 70 2.12 -3.23 6.69
N ILE A 71 1.93 -4.24 5.84
CA ILE A 71 1.28 -4.08 4.53
C ILE A 71 -0.05 -4.84 4.55
N ASN A 72 -1.16 -4.11 4.37
CA ASN A 72 -2.46 -4.68 4.12
C ASN A 72 -2.55 -5.14 2.66
N THR A 73 -2.41 -6.44 2.43
CA THR A 73 -2.43 -7.06 1.10
C THR A 73 -3.74 -6.88 0.35
N THR A 74 -4.84 -6.68 1.07
CA THR A 74 -6.18 -6.46 0.51
C THR A 74 -6.29 -5.10 -0.19
N LEU A 75 -5.49 -4.12 0.24
CA LEU A 75 -5.43 -2.76 -0.31
C LEU A 75 -4.21 -2.53 -1.21
N CYS A 76 -3.29 -3.49 -1.30
CA CYS A 76 -2.03 -3.31 -2.01
C CYS A 76 -2.21 -3.47 -3.53
N PHE A 77 -1.88 -2.44 -4.31
CA PHE A 77 -1.93 -2.48 -5.79
C PHE A 77 -0.68 -3.10 -6.44
N GLN A 78 0.28 -3.59 -5.67
CA GLN A 78 1.55 -4.12 -6.19
C GLN A 78 2.34 -3.14 -7.07
N CYS A 79 2.16 -1.82 -6.90
CA CYS A 79 2.79 -0.79 -7.72
C CYS A 79 4.30 -0.60 -7.49
N THR A 80 4.89 -1.26 -6.49
CA THR A 80 6.33 -1.28 -6.17
C THR A 80 6.97 0.03 -5.65
N ASN A 81 6.23 1.15 -5.57
CA ASN A 81 6.74 2.41 -5.00
C ASN A 81 7.43 2.23 -3.64
N CYS A 82 6.84 1.44 -2.75
CA CYS A 82 7.39 1.17 -1.43
C CYS A 82 8.75 0.46 -1.46
N GLN A 83 8.99 -0.41 -2.44
CA GLN A 83 10.26 -1.10 -2.62
C GLN A 83 11.33 -0.12 -3.15
N GLN A 84 10.97 0.74 -4.11
CA GLN A 84 11.89 1.71 -4.70
C GLN A 84 12.40 2.74 -3.69
N VAL A 85 11.56 3.17 -2.75
CA VAL A 85 11.97 4.15 -1.72
C VAL A 85 12.63 3.53 -0.50
N CYS A 86 12.65 2.20 -0.39
CA CYS A 86 13.19 1.53 0.79
C CYS A 86 14.72 1.46 0.72
N ALA A 87 15.40 2.43 1.36
CA ALA A 87 16.86 2.48 1.40
C ALA A 87 17.54 1.23 2.03
N LYS A 88 16.79 0.41 2.77
CA LYS A 88 17.27 -0.83 3.39
C LYS A 88 16.87 -2.10 2.63
N ASN A 89 16.19 -1.97 1.50
CA ASN A 89 15.63 -3.10 0.74
C ASN A 89 14.76 -4.05 1.60
N ALA A 90 14.13 -3.53 2.66
CA ALA A 90 13.36 -4.31 3.61
C ALA A 90 11.98 -4.74 3.08
N ILE A 91 11.65 -4.46 1.81
CA ILE A 91 10.34 -4.78 1.22
C ILE A 91 10.51 -5.61 -0.04
N GLU A 92 9.99 -6.83 -0.03
CA GLU A 92 10.15 -7.78 -1.13
C GLU A 92 8.82 -8.42 -1.53
N TYR A 93 8.71 -8.85 -2.78
CA TYR A 93 7.57 -9.65 -3.25
C TYR A 93 7.86 -11.13 -3.03
N GLY A 94 6.98 -11.81 -2.29
CA GLY A 94 7.19 -13.22 -1.97
C GLY A 94 5.91 -13.91 -1.54
N ARG A 95 6.02 -15.19 -1.22
CA ARG A 95 4.88 -16.02 -0.84
C ARG A 95 4.33 -15.60 0.53
N HIS A 96 3.08 -15.14 0.61
CA HIS A 96 2.38 -14.80 1.84
C HIS A 96 2.27 -16.06 2.72
N ARG A 97 2.99 -16.07 3.85
CA ARG A 97 3.00 -17.18 4.80
C ARG A 97 2.01 -16.77 5.87
N LYS A 98 0.84 -17.42 5.90
CA LYS A 98 -0.10 -17.27 7.01
C LYS A 98 0.54 -17.83 8.27
#